data_AF-A0A259LM43-F1
#
_entry.id   AF-A0A259LM43-F1
#
_cell.length_a   1.000
_cell.length_b   1.000
_cell.length_c   1.000
_cell.angle_alpha   90.00
_cell.angle_beta   90.00
_cell.angle_gamma   90.00
#
_symmetry.space_group_name_H-M   'P 1'
#
loop_
_entity.id
_entity.type
_entity.pdbx_description
1 polymer ?
#
loop_
_entity_poly.entity_id
_entity_poly.type
_entity_poly.pdbx_seq_one_letter_code
_entity_poly.pdbx_strand_id
1 'polypeptide(L)'
;ICPGRVYRCDSDMTHTPMFRQVEGLLVEKNVSFADLKSTVEEFLRVFFERDLKVRFRPSYFPFTEPSAEVDIEWGREADGSIKWLEVMGCGMVHPKVFEHCGIDSEEYRGFAFGLGVERLAMLRYGVKDLRMFFENDLRFLRQFR
;
A
#
# COMPACT_ATOMS: atom_id res chain seq x y z
N ILE A 1 -0.83 1.89 -13.02
CA ILE A 1 -0.35 0.87 -12.06
C ILE A 1 1.07 0.51 -12.46
N CYS A 2 2.01 0.67 -11.53
CA CYS A 2 3.44 0.55 -11.77
C CYS A 2 4.04 -0.45 -10.77
N PRO A 3 4.13 -1.75 -11.12
CA PRO A 3 4.86 -2.72 -10.32
C PRO A 3 6.36 -2.60 -10.58
N GLY A 4 7.19 -2.67 -9.54
CA GLY A 4 8.63 -2.55 -9.71
C GLY A 4 9.45 -3.00 -8.51
N ARG A 5 10.74 -3.26 -8.75
CA ARG A 5 11.73 -3.39 -7.68
C ARG A 5 12.18 -1.99 -7.27
N VAL A 6 12.21 -1.75 -5.97
CA VAL A 6 12.63 -0.49 -5.35
C VAL A 6 13.73 -0.78 -4.35
N TYR A 7 14.52 0.24 -4.04
CA TYR A 7 15.75 0.11 -3.26
C TYR A 7 15.77 1.14 -2.14
N ARG A 8 16.23 0.73 -0.96
CA ARG A 8 16.43 1.59 0.21
C ARG A 8 17.64 1.16 1.01
N CYS A 9 18.12 2.02 1.89
CA CYS A 9 19.30 1.77 2.71
C CYS A 9 18.94 1.18 4.10
N ASP A 10 18.00 0.25 4.17
CA ASP A 10 17.57 -0.40 5.42
C ASP A 10 17.71 -1.93 5.31
N SER A 11 18.17 -2.60 6.38
CA SER A 11 18.32 -4.06 6.43
C SER A 11 18.12 -4.61 7.85
N ASP A 12 17.00 -5.32 8.06
CA ASP A 12 16.71 -6.09 9.28
C ASP A 12 15.76 -7.28 8.98
N MET A 13 15.14 -7.89 9.98
CA MET A 13 14.21 -9.02 9.79
C MET A 13 12.93 -8.68 9.02
N THR A 14 12.47 -7.43 9.06
CA THR A 14 11.27 -6.94 8.37
C THR A 14 11.58 -5.95 7.25
N HIS A 15 12.85 -5.63 7.03
CA HIS A 15 13.31 -4.68 6.03
C HIS A 15 14.43 -5.28 5.17
N THR A 16 14.24 -5.31 3.86
CA THR A 16 15.31 -5.65 2.92
C THR A 16 15.74 -4.42 2.12
N PRO A 17 17.03 -4.35 1.70
CA PRO A 17 17.54 -3.25 0.87
C PRO A 17 16.87 -3.17 -0.51
N MET A 18 16.34 -4.29 -1.01
CA MET A 18 15.54 -4.38 -2.22
C MET A 18 14.23 -5.09 -1.90
N PHE A 19 13.13 -4.51 -2.36
CA PHE A 19 11.78 -5.07 -2.23
C PHE A 19 10.94 -4.66 -3.44
N ARG A 20 9.70 -5.13 -3.51
CA ARG A 20 8.79 -4.83 -4.62
C ARG A 20 7.66 -3.94 -4.14
N GLN A 21 7.39 -2.90 -4.91
CA GLN A 21 6.24 -2.03 -4.71
C GLN A 21 5.32 -2.08 -5.92
N VAL A 22 4.05 -1.82 -5.63
CA VAL A 22 3.04 -1.49 -6.64
C VAL A 22 2.50 -0.12 -6.29
N GLU A 23 2.63 0.79 -7.24
CA GLU A 23 2.06 2.12 -7.14
C GLU A 23 0.91 2.30 -8.13
N GLY A 24 -0.16 2.92 -7.68
CA GLY A 24 -1.29 3.32 -8.49
C GLY A 24 -1.40 4.82 -8.57
N LEU A 25 -1.79 5.30 -9.74
CA LEU A 25 -2.10 6.70 -10.02
C LEU A 25 -3.33 6.69 -10.93
N LEU A 26 -4.36 7.43 -10.53
CA LEU A 26 -5.52 7.74 -11.36
C LEU A 26 -5.62 9.25 -11.45
N VAL A 27 -5.73 9.77 -12.67
CA VAL A 27 -5.89 11.19 -12.97
C VAL A 27 -7.16 11.35 -13.78
N GLU A 28 -8.08 12.17 -13.28
CA GLU A 28 -9.35 12.47 -13.92
C GLU A 28 -9.91 13.81 -13.42
N LYS A 29 -10.81 14.44 -14.19
CA LYS A 29 -11.38 15.76 -13.87
C LYS A 29 -12.18 15.76 -12.58
N ASN A 30 -13.00 14.73 -12.37
CA ASN A 30 -13.96 14.67 -11.27
C ASN A 30 -13.65 13.57 -10.25
N VAL A 31 -12.37 13.41 -9.89
CA VAL A 31 -11.99 12.44 -8.85
C VAL A 31 -11.93 13.08 -7.46
N SER A 32 -12.43 12.35 -6.48
CA SER A 32 -12.52 12.76 -5.08
C SER A 32 -11.75 11.80 -4.15
N PHE A 33 -11.58 12.22 -2.90
CA PHE A 33 -11.01 11.36 -1.87
C PHE A 33 -11.90 10.15 -1.54
N ALA A 34 -13.21 10.22 -1.80
CA ALA A 34 -14.11 9.09 -1.63
C ALA A 34 -13.82 7.97 -2.65
N ASP A 35 -13.47 8.33 -3.88
CA ASP A 35 -13.10 7.38 -4.92
C ASP A 35 -11.81 6.64 -4.56
N LEU A 36 -10.83 7.36 -4.00
CA LEU A 36 -9.62 6.76 -3.45
C LEU A 36 -9.94 5.74 -2.36
N LYS A 37 -10.76 6.14 -1.37
CA LYS A 37 -11.14 5.25 -0.27
C LYS A 37 -11.81 3.98 -0.78
N SER A 38 -12.82 4.13 -1.65
CA SER A 38 -13.54 3.00 -2.21
C SER A 38 -12.63 2.06 -3.02
N THR A 39 -11.71 2.63 -3.82
CA THR A 39 -10.74 1.84 -4.60
C THR A 39 -9.82 1.03 -3.70
N VAL A 40 -9.30 1.65 -2.64
CA VAL A 40 -8.39 0.99 -1.68
C VAL A 40 -9.14 -0.06 -0.86
N GLU A 41 -10.33 0.26 -0.35
CA GLU A 41 -11.16 -0.67 0.43
C GLU A 41 -11.51 -1.92 -0.38
N GLU A 42 -11.97 -1.74 -1.62
CA GLU A 42 -12.34 -2.85 -2.48
C GLU A 42 -11.12 -3.67 -2.91
N PHE A 43 -9.99 -3.02 -3.22
CA PHE A 43 -8.74 -3.72 -3.49
C PHE A 43 -8.33 -4.61 -2.32
N LEU A 44 -8.35 -4.10 -1.08
CA LEU A 44 -7.97 -4.86 0.11
C LEU A 44 -8.94 -6.01 0.38
N ARG A 45 -10.25 -5.80 0.19
CA ARG A 45 -11.27 -6.85 0.33
C ARG A 45 -11.04 -7.99 -0.67
N VAL A 46 -10.83 -7.66 -1.95
CA VAL A 46 -10.55 -8.64 -3.00
C VAL A 46 -9.20 -9.33 -2.77
N PHE A 47 -8.17 -8.58 -2.39
CA PHE A 47 -6.83 -9.11 -2.17
C PHE A 47 -6.75 -10.04 -0.94
N PHE A 48 -7.50 -9.78 0.13
CA PHE A 48 -7.49 -10.66 1.31
C PHE A 48 -8.61 -11.68 1.31
N GLU A 49 -9.55 -11.62 0.35
CA GLU A 49 -10.72 -12.49 0.25
C GLU A 49 -11.54 -12.53 1.57
N ARG A 50 -11.58 -11.38 2.26
CA ARG A 50 -12.18 -11.22 3.58
C ARG A 50 -12.86 -9.86 3.66
N ASP A 51 -13.98 -9.81 4.38
CA ASP A 51 -14.58 -8.54 4.75
C ASP A 51 -13.79 -7.93 5.91
N LEU A 52 -12.81 -7.08 5.55
CA LEU A 52 -11.90 -6.43 6.48
C LEU A 52 -12.37 -5.00 6.72
N LYS A 53 -12.32 -4.55 7.97
CA LYS A 53 -12.42 -3.12 8.26
C LYS A 53 -11.13 -2.43 7.88
N VAL A 54 -11.28 -1.34 7.13
CA VAL A 54 -10.17 -0.47 6.72
C VAL A 54 -10.29 0.86 7.44
N ARG A 55 -9.16 1.41 7.86
CA ARG A 55 -9.08 2.71 8.53
C ARG A 55 -8.07 3.60 7.81
N PHE A 56 -8.48 4.82 7.51
CA PHE A 56 -7.61 5.85 6.95
C PHE A 56 -7.19 6.80 8.07
N ARG A 57 -5.88 6.95 8.28
CA ARG A 57 -5.32 7.90 9.23
C ARG A 57 -4.61 9.02 8.46
N PRO A 58 -4.83 10.31 8.79
CA PRO A 58 -4.06 11.39 8.21
C PRO A 58 -2.56 11.13 8.43
N SER A 59 -1.78 11.31 7.37
CA SER A 59 -0.31 11.22 7.39
C SER A 59 0.27 12.28 6.46
N TYR A 60 1.57 12.25 6.20
CA TYR A 60 2.25 13.19 5.32
C TYR A 60 3.09 12.44 4.29
N PHE A 61 2.81 12.67 3.01
CA PHE A 61 3.67 12.29 1.90
C PHE A 61 3.90 13.51 1.00
N PRO A 62 5.13 13.80 0.57
CA PRO A 62 5.46 15.05 -0.14
C PRO A 62 4.80 15.20 -1.52
N PHE A 63 4.30 14.10 -2.10
CA PHE A 63 3.66 14.05 -3.42
C PHE A 63 2.12 13.97 -3.37
N THR A 64 1.52 13.96 -2.16
CA THR A 64 0.06 13.96 -1.99
C THR A 64 -0.43 14.96 -0.95
N GLU A 65 -1.58 15.58 -1.18
CA GLU A 65 -2.28 16.45 -0.23
C GLU A 65 -3.79 16.49 -0.53
N PRO A 66 -4.67 15.99 0.36
CA PRO A 66 -4.38 15.34 1.64
C PRO A 66 -3.78 13.94 1.48
N SER A 67 -2.97 13.56 2.48
CA SER A 67 -2.28 12.26 2.60
C SER A 67 -2.88 11.39 3.71
N ALA A 68 -2.88 10.07 3.52
CA ALA A 68 -3.36 9.10 4.49
C ALA A 68 -2.60 7.77 4.49
N GLU A 69 -2.36 7.22 5.67
CA GLU A 69 -1.99 5.83 5.88
C GLU A 69 -3.23 4.95 5.98
N VAL A 70 -3.11 3.70 5.55
CA VAL A 70 -4.20 2.73 5.50
C VAL A 70 -3.87 1.55 6.39
N ASP A 71 -4.74 1.34 7.39
CA ASP A 71 -4.67 0.20 8.28
C ASP A 71 -5.82 -0.78 8.01
N ILE A 72 -5.58 -2.07 8.26
CA ILE A 72 -6.61 -3.11 8.25
C ILE A 72 -6.80 -3.73 9.64
N GLU A 73 -8.02 -4.12 9.96
CA GLU A 73 -8.31 -4.95 11.14
C GLU A 73 -7.69 -6.34 10.99
N TRP A 74 -6.82 -6.71 11.94
CA TRP A 74 -6.07 -7.97 11.91
C TRP A 74 -6.13 -8.70 13.25
N GLY A 75 -7.36 -8.97 13.69
CA GLY A 75 -7.63 -9.71 14.91
C GLY A 75 -7.69 -8.82 16.16
N ARG A 76 -7.25 -9.37 17.30
CA ARG A 76 -7.33 -8.72 18.60
C ARG A 76 -5.97 -8.69 19.28
N GLU A 77 -5.72 -7.63 20.03
CA GLU A 77 -4.60 -7.54 20.97
C GLU A 77 -4.88 -8.37 22.23
N ALA A 78 -3.88 -8.55 23.09
CA ALA A 78 -4.00 -9.33 24.32
C ALA A 78 -5.03 -8.76 25.32
N ASP A 79 -5.31 -7.45 25.23
CA ASP A 79 -6.32 -6.74 26.02
C ASP A 79 -7.73 -6.77 25.40
N GLY A 80 -7.91 -7.44 24.26
CA GLY A 80 -9.19 -7.55 23.54
C GLY A 80 -9.51 -6.37 22.61
N SER A 81 -8.64 -5.36 22.52
CA SER A 81 -8.79 -4.27 21.56
C SER A 81 -8.55 -4.74 20.12
N ILE A 82 -9.06 -3.99 19.13
CA ILE A 82 -8.86 -4.33 17.71
C ILE A 82 -7.41 -4.10 17.34
N LYS A 83 -6.76 -5.14 16.83
CA LYS A 83 -5.42 -5.03 16.27
C LYS A 83 -5.50 -4.40 14.88
N TRP A 84 -4.83 -3.26 14.70
CA TRP A 84 -4.72 -2.57 13.42
C TRP A 84 -3.32 -2.77 12.85
N LEU A 85 -3.24 -3.11 11.57
CA LEU A 85 -1.96 -3.23 10.87
C LEU A 85 -1.92 -2.27 9.69
N GLU A 86 -0.91 -1.41 9.67
CA GLU A 86 -0.58 -0.60 8.50
C GLU A 86 -0.14 -1.51 7.34
N VAL A 87 -0.72 -1.25 6.16
CA VAL A 87 -0.48 -2.03 4.95
C VAL A 87 -0.12 -1.21 3.71
N MET A 88 -0.53 0.07 3.65
CA MET A 88 -0.26 0.93 2.50
C MET A 88 -0.42 2.42 2.81
N GLY A 89 0.10 3.27 1.92
CA GLY A 89 -0.10 4.72 1.94
C GLY A 89 -0.88 5.17 0.71
N CYS A 90 -1.63 6.26 0.83
CA CYS A 90 -2.39 6.85 -0.26
C CYS A 90 -2.66 8.35 -0.06
N GLY A 91 -3.11 9.04 -1.10
CA GLY A 91 -3.54 10.43 -0.99
C GLY A 91 -3.97 11.03 -2.31
N MET A 92 -4.51 12.25 -2.26
CA MET A 92 -4.77 13.03 -3.48
C MET A 92 -3.47 13.59 -4.00
N VAL A 93 -3.20 13.51 -5.30
CA VAL A 93 -1.95 13.99 -5.90
C VAL A 93 -1.81 15.49 -5.66
N HIS A 94 -0.62 15.90 -5.19
CA HIS A 94 -0.35 17.30 -4.90
C HIS A 94 -0.33 18.13 -6.20
N PRO A 95 -0.96 19.32 -6.27
CA PRO A 95 -1.03 20.17 -7.48
C PRO A 95 0.34 20.43 -8.16
N LYS A 96 1.37 20.75 -7.38
CA LYS A 96 2.76 20.88 -7.86
C LYS A 96 3.29 19.69 -8.67
N VAL A 97 2.82 18.46 -8.40
CA VAL A 97 3.19 17.28 -9.21
C VAL A 97 2.58 17.39 -10.60
N PHE A 98 1.35 17.87 -10.73
CA PHE A 98 0.71 18.13 -12.03
C PHE A 98 1.38 19.27 -12.77
N GLU A 99 1.69 20.38 -12.09
CA GLU A 99 2.41 21.52 -12.68
C GLU A 99 3.76 21.09 -13.28
N HIS A 100 4.52 20.26 -12.57
CA HIS A 100 5.79 19.71 -13.07
C HIS A 100 5.63 18.75 -14.26
N CYS A 101 4.44 18.18 -14.45
CA CYS A 101 4.09 17.32 -15.58
C CYS A 101 3.39 18.07 -16.72
N GLY A 102 3.18 19.39 -16.60
CA GLY A 102 2.45 20.19 -17.60
C GLY A 102 0.94 19.91 -17.63
N ILE A 103 0.36 19.45 -16.53
CA ILE A 103 -1.07 19.17 -16.38
C ILE A 103 -1.70 20.30 -15.55
N ASP A 104 -2.84 20.83 -16.01
CA ASP A 104 -3.61 21.85 -15.28
C ASP A 104 -4.32 21.21 -14.07
N SER A 105 -3.88 21.60 -12.86
CA SER A 105 -4.43 21.08 -11.60
C SER A 105 -5.82 21.64 -11.25
N GLU A 106 -6.29 22.67 -11.95
CA GLU A 106 -7.66 23.18 -11.80
C GLU A 106 -8.65 22.35 -12.65
N GLU A 107 -8.20 21.81 -13.78
CA GLU A 107 -9.00 20.93 -14.65
C GLU A 107 -8.92 19.45 -14.22
N TYR A 108 -7.73 18.98 -13.82
CA TYR A 108 -7.48 17.59 -13.48
C TYR A 108 -7.14 17.42 -12.01
N ARG A 109 -7.70 16.36 -11.43
CA ARG A 109 -7.39 15.89 -10.08
C ARG A 109 -6.88 14.46 -10.18
N GLY A 110 -6.30 13.95 -9.10
CA GLY A 110 -5.84 12.58 -9.08
C GLY A 110 -5.68 12.05 -7.67
N PHE A 111 -5.69 10.73 -7.55
CA PHE A 111 -5.21 10.06 -6.34
C PHE A 111 -4.12 9.08 -6.68
N ALA A 112 -3.24 8.85 -5.70
CA ALA A 112 -2.19 7.86 -5.77
C ALA A 112 -2.24 6.97 -4.53
N PHE A 113 -1.76 5.73 -4.69
CA PHE A 113 -1.58 4.80 -3.59
C PHE A 113 -0.35 3.91 -3.84
N GLY A 114 0.28 3.45 -2.77
CA GLY A 114 1.48 2.63 -2.84
C GLY A 114 1.46 1.54 -1.78
N LEU A 115 1.80 0.32 -2.19
CA LEU A 115 1.86 -0.85 -1.31
C LEU A 115 3.12 -1.67 -1.54
N GLY A 116 3.63 -2.27 -0.45
CA GLY A 116 4.72 -3.24 -0.50
C GLY A 116 4.18 -4.64 -0.80
N VAL A 117 4.64 -5.25 -1.89
CA VAL A 117 4.17 -6.58 -2.32
C VAL A 117 4.51 -7.63 -1.27
N GLU A 118 5.75 -7.63 -0.77
CA GLU A 118 6.17 -8.59 0.23
C GLU A 118 5.40 -8.43 1.55
N ARG A 119 5.05 -7.19 1.95
CA ARG A 119 4.24 -6.94 3.15
C ARG A 119 2.86 -7.59 3.03
N LEU A 120 2.19 -7.40 1.90
CA LEU A 120 0.89 -8.00 1.63
C LEU A 120 0.98 -9.53 1.50
N ALA A 121 2.02 -10.05 0.85
CA ALA A 121 2.27 -11.49 0.75
C ALA A 121 2.52 -12.14 2.12
N MET A 122 3.31 -11.50 2.99
CA MET A 122 3.53 -11.96 4.36
C MET A 122 2.22 -12.10 5.14
N LEU A 123 1.34 -11.10 5.04
CA LEU A 123 0.04 -11.11 5.71
C LEU A 123 -0.90 -12.17 5.12
N ARG A 124 -0.97 -12.28 3.79
CA ARG A 124 -1.87 -13.21 3.11
C ARG A 124 -1.46 -14.67 3.30
N TYR A 125 -0.17 -14.96 3.26
CA TYR A 125 0.36 -16.33 3.33
C TYR A 125 0.95 -16.71 4.70
N GLY A 126 0.90 -15.81 5.69
CA GLY A 126 1.42 -16.08 7.04
C GLY A 126 2.95 -16.23 7.11
N VAL A 127 3.69 -15.63 6.17
CA VAL A 127 5.16 -15.67 6.17
C VAL A 127 5.69 -14.73 7.24
N LYS A 128 6.53 -15.25 8.15
CA LYS A 128 7.04 -14.51 9.31
C LYS A 128 8.34 -13.75 9.06
N ASP A 129 9.11 -14.15 8.05
CA ASP A 129 10.43 -13.61 7.77
C ASP A 129 10.54 -13.17 6.31
N LEU A 130 10.85 -11.90 6.10
CA LEU A 130 10.93 -11.28 4.78
C LEU A 130 12.07 -11.87 3.94
N ARG A 131 13.15 -12.36 4.56
CA ARG A 131 14.34 -12.89 3.88
C ARG A 131 14.02 -14.13 3.05
N MET A 132 13.01 -14.90 3.43
CA MET A 132 12.58 -16.11 2.74
C MET A 132 12.20 -15.86 1.27
N PHE A 133 11.74 -14.65 0.93
CA PHE A 133 11.42 -14.27 -0.45
C PHE A 133 12.65 -14.06 -1.34
N PHE A 134 13.85 -13.92 -0.76
CA PHE A 134 15.08 -13.59 -1.48
C PHE A 134 16.12 -14.71 -1.45
N GLU A 135 16.04 -15.64 -0.48
CA GLU A 135 16.96 -16.79 -0.36
C GLU A 135 16.76 -17.85 -1.44
N ASN A 136 15.61 -17.87 -2.12
CA ASN A 136 15.25 -18.86 -3.15
C ASN A 136 15.31 -20.32 -2.66
N ASP A 137 14.99 -20.57 -1.38
CA ASP A 137 14.91 -21.93 -0.85
C ASP A 137 13.77 -22.71 -1.52
N LEU A 138 14.11 -23.81 -2.21
CA LEU A 138 13.14 -24.68 -2.88
C LEU A 138 12.08 -25.24 -1.92
N ARG A 139 12.39 -25.42 -0.64
CA ARG A 139 11.45 -25.89 0.40
C ARG A 139 10.37 -24.84 0.68
N PHE A 140 10.74 -23.56 0.63
CA PHE A 140 9.79 -22.45 0.74
C PHE A 140 8.96 -22.32 -0.52
N LEU A 141 9.60 -22.25 -1.69
CA LEU A 141 8.92 -22.02 -2.98
C LEU A 141 7.90 -23.11 -3.33
N ARG A 142 8.13 -24.36 -2.93
CA ARG A 142 7.18 -25.47 -3.16
C ARG A 142 5.85 -25.33 -2.43
N GLN A 143 5.73 -24.46 -1.43
CA GLN A 143 4.49 -24.25 -0.68
C GLN A 143 3.43 -23.45 -1.45
N PHE A 144 3.82 -22.79 -2.55
CA PHE A 144 2.96 -21.89 -3.34
C PHE A 144 2.62 -22.43 -4.73
N ARG A 145 2.71 -23.76 -4.91
CA ARG A 145 2.33 -24.44 -6.16
C ARG A 145 0.84 -24.70 -6.24
#